data_AF-A0A4R5AYH0-F1
#
_entry.id   AF-A0A4R5AYH0-F1
#
_cell.length_a   1.000
_cell.length_b   1.000
_cell.length_c   1.000
_cell.angle_alpha   90.00
_cell.angle_beta   90.00
_cell.angle_gamma   90.00
#
_symmetry.space_group_name_H-M   'P 1'
#
loop_
_entity.id
_entity.type
_entity.pdbx_description
1 polymer ?
#
loop_
_entity_poly.entity_id
_entity_poly.type
_entity_poly.pdbx_seq_one_letter_code
_entity_poly.pdbx_strand_id
1 'polypeptide(L)'
;MTGIPRLGRIPILDVAPVVGDGRWPAKAVVGETIEVSATVFREGHEMLGAAVVLRSPDGEELPGSRMAEVGQRLDRWAALVTPTEQGAWSFRVEAWGDPIAHWRHDAGIKIPRGQDVELMLTEGSLLYARAAEAVPSKDRATLTRLAERLADETVPVADRLAAVVDPDVEDVLERHPLRDLLTVSDWFPLVVHRQRALTGAWYEFFPRSEGASFDPMGRRGPMSGTFRTAMKRLPAIADMGFDVVYIPPIHPIGTTARKGPNNTLEAGPYDPGTPWAIGSPDGGHDAVHPDLGTLADFDAFVSYANDHGLEVALDLALQCSPDHPWVTRHPEWFTTRADGTIAHAENPPKKYQDIYPLNFDNDPDGLYTEIHRIIKHWIGHGIRIFRVDN
;
A
#
# COMPACT_ATOMS: atom_id res chain seq x y z
N MET A 1 -14.07 -16.01 32.71
CA MET A 1 -12.74 -15.46 32.42
C MET A 1 -12.96 -14.13 31.73
N THR A 2 -12.59 -13.03 32.37
CA THR A 2 -12.69 -11.69 31.78
C THR A 2 -11.78 -11.66 30.55
N GLY A 3 -12.32 -11.35 29.37
CA GLY A 3 -11.59 -11.33 28.09
C GLY A 3 -10.57 -10.19 27.97
N ILE A 4 -9.87 -9.87 29.05
CA ILE A 4 -8.82 -8.85 29.08
C ILE A 4 -7.54 -9.53 28.59
N PRO A 5 -6.91 -9.04 27.51
CA PRO A 5 -5.60 -9.51 27.06
C PRO A 5 -4.60 -9.44 28.21
N ARG A 6 -3.85 -10.52 28.44
CA ARG A 6 -2.79 -10.52 29.46
C ARG A 6 -1.53 -9.94 28.85
N LEU A 7 -0.89 -9.03 29.59
CA LEU A 7 0.47 -8.59 29.27
C LEU A 7 1.41 -9.82 29.28
N GLY A 8 2.26 -9.89 28.26
CA GLY A 8 3.33 -10.89 28.21
C GLY A 8 4.41 -10.64 29.26
N ARG A 9 5.42 -11.51 29.33
CA ARG A 9 6.48 -11.41 30.34
C ARG A 9 7.29 -10.12 30.18
N ILE A 10 7.48 -9.69 28.95
CA ILE A 10 8.02 -8.37 28.60
C ILE A 10 6.91 -7.61 27.88
N PRO A 11 6.32 -6.59 28.51
CA PRO A 11 5.29 -5.76 27.90
C PRO A 11 5.66 -5.25 26.50
N ILE A 12 4.79 -5.52 25.52
CA ILE A 12 4.80 -4.96 24.17
C ILE A 12 3.43 -4.30 23.96
N LEU A 13 3.41 -2.98 23.80
CA LEU A 13 2.21 -2.17 23.70
C LEU A 13 2.27 -1.25 22.48
N ASP A 14 1.12 -0.71 22.09
CA ASP A 14 0.99 0.37 21.11
C ASP A 14 1.80 0.14 19.82
N VAL A 15 1.74 -1.08 19.30
CA VAL A 15 2.39 -1.45 18.03
C VAL A 15 1.83 -0.58 16.91
N ALA A 16 2.69 -0.08 16.04
CA ALA A 16 2.35 0.74 14.88
C ALA A 16 3.21 0.34 13.68
N PRO A 17 2.70 0.48 12.43
CA PRO A 17 1.40 1.07 12.07
C PRO A 17 0.23 0.09 12.19
N VAL A 18 -0.88 0.53 12.76
CA VAL A 18 -2.12 -0.27 12.90
C VAL A 18 -3.31 0.56 12.42
N VAL A 19 -4.14 -0.01 11.54
CA VAL A 19 -5.28 0.68 10.93
C VAL A 19 -6.59 0.08 11.42
N GLY A 20 -7.43 0.90 12.05
CA GLY A 20 -8.73 0.47 12.58
C GLY A 20 -8.60 -0.68 13.58
N ASP A 21 -7.70 -0.54 14.56
CA ASP A 21 -7.42 -1.55 15.59
C ASP A 21 -7.01 -2.92 15.03
N GLY A 22 -6.35 -2.92 13.86
CA GLY A 22 -5.87 -4.14 13.19
C GLY A 22 -6.91 -4.77 12.27
N ARG A 23 -8.11 -4.18 12.17
CA ARG A 23 -9.16 -4.64 11.26
C ARG A 23 -8.75 -4.53 9.79
N TRP A 24 -7.96 -3.51 9.46
CA TRP A 24 -7.52 -3.25 8.10
C TRP A 24 -6.00 -3.32 8.01
N PRO A 25 -5.46 -3.80 6.87
CA PRO A 25 -4.03 -3.85 6.67
C PRO A 25 -3.45 -2.43 6.64
N ALA A 26 -2.29 -2.25 7.29
CA ALA A 26 -1.38 -1.18 6.92
C ALA A 26 -0.98 -1.34 5.44
N LYS A 27 -0.50 -0.27 4.80
CA LYS A 27 -0.20 -0.28 3.37
C LYS A 27 1.25 0.10 3.12
N ALA A 28 1.86 -0.56 2.15
CA ALA A 28 3.16 -0.20 1.60
C ALA A 28 3.19 -0.53 0.10
N VAL A 29 4.27 -0.15 -0.58
CA VAL A 29 4.62 -0.69 -1.90
C VAL A 29 5.93 -1.47 -1.88
N VAL A 30 6.14 -2.30 -2.89
CA VAL A 30 7.39 -3.07 -3.05
C VAL A 30 8.61 -2.15 -2.99
N GLY A 31 9.53 -2.44 -2.08
CA GLY A 31 10.77 -1.69 -1.88
C GLY A 31 10.61 -0.40 -1.06
N GLU A 32 9.41 -0.06 -0.59
CA GLU A 32 9.22 1.02 0.37
C GLU A 32 9.70 0.59 1.76
N THR A 33 10.47 1.45 2.42
CA THR A 33 10.89 1.24 3.79
C THR A 33 9.88 1.88 4.72
N ILE A 34 9.29 1.08 5.60
CA ILE A 34 8.32 1.54 6.61
C ILE A 34 8.92 1.41 8.02
N GLU A 35 8.55 2.33 8.89
CA GLU A 35 8.88 2.22 10.31
C GLU A 35 7.81 1.38 11.02
N VAL A 36 8.25 0.36 11.73
CA VAL A 36 7.44 -0.37 12.71
C VAL A 36 7.93 -0.01 14.10
N SER A 37 7.03 0.37 14.98
CA SER A 37 7.35 0.80 16.33
C SER A 37 6.41 0.22 17.39
N ALA A 38 6.90 0.13 18.62
CA ALA A 38 6.13 -0.35 19.77
C ALA A 38 6.68 0.23 21.07
N THR A 39 5.86 0.22 22.11
CA THR A 39 6.27 0.54 23.47
C THR A 39 6.71 -0.76 24.16
N VAL A 40 7.99 -0.85 24.52
CA VAL A 40 8.60 -2.06 25.08
C VAL A 40 9.38 -1.71 26.34
N PHE A 41 9.00 -2.33 27.46
CA PHE A 41 9.63 -2.13 28.76
C PHE A 41 9.55 -3.41 29.60
N ARG A 42 10.22 -3.40 30.75
CA ARG A 42 10.15 -4.48 31.75
C ARG A 42 10.28 -3.92 33.16
N GLU A 43 10.02 -4.75 34.15
CA GLU A 43 10.38 -4.46 35.54
C GLU A 43 11.90 -4.52 35.77
N GLY A 44 12.39 -3.81 36.78
CA GLY A 44 13.80 -3.77 37.14
C GLY A 44 14.60 -2.79 36.28
N HIS A 45 15.91 -3.05 36.17
CA HIS A 45 16.87 -2.19 35.46
C HIS A 45 17.70 -2.97 34.42
N GLU A 46 17.25 -4.18 34.07
CA GLU A 46 17.90 -5.00 33.05
C GLU A 46 17.71 -4.39 31.66
N MET A 47 18.70 -4.56 30.79
CA MET A 47 18.61 -4.13 29.40
C MET A 47 17.63 -5.00 28.61
N LEU A 48 17.08 -4.43 27.55
CA LEU A 48 16.10 -5.04 26.66
C LEU A 48 16.62 -5.08 25.23
N GLY A 49 16.15 -6.07 24.49
CA GLY A 49 16.20 -6.08 23.04
C GLY A 49 14.79 -6.21 22.47
N ALA A 50 14.59 -5.64 21.28
CA ALA A 50 13.38 -5.82 20.51
C ALA A 50 13.69 -5.95 19.02
N ALA A 51 12.82 -6.63 18.28
CA ALA A 51 12.92 -6.77 16.82
C ALA A 51 11.54 -6.81 16.18
N VAL A 52 11.50 -6.43 14.91
CA VAL A 52 10.33 -6.58 14.04
C VAL A 52 10.54 -7.80 13.16
N VAL A 53 9.58 -8.71 13.16
CA VAL A 53 9.57 -9.88 12.28
C VAL A 53 8.51 -9.64 11.22
N LEU A 54 8.93 -9.74 9.95
CA LEU A 54 8.02 -9.78 8.82
C LEU A 54 7.66 -11.22 8.50
N ARG A 55 6.42 -11.42 8.05
CA ARG A 55 5.96 -12.64 7.41
C ARG A 55 5.50 -12.33 5.99
N SER A 56 6.11 -13.00 5.03
CA SER A 56 5.83 -12.88 3.60
C SER A 56 4.47 -13.46 3.21
N PRO A 57 3.98 -13.21 1.98
CA PRO A 57 2.71 -13.75 1.49
C PRO A 57 2.64 -15.27 1.41
N ASP A 58 3.77 -15.96 1.27
CA ASP A 58 3.86 -17.43 1.30
C ASP A 58 3.96 -18.00 2.73
N GLY A 59 4.07 -17.13 3.75
CA GLY A 59 4.09 -17.49 5.15
C GLY A 59 5.48 -17.65 5.76
N GLU A 60 6.56 -17.38 5.02
CA GLU A 60 7.93 -17.37 5.56
C GLU A 60 8.11 -16.24 6.59
N GLU A 61 8.60 -16.58 7.79
CA GLU A 61 9.03 -15.60 8.79
C GLU A 61 10.47 -15.18 8.50
N LEU A 62 10.66 -13.92 8.13
CA LEU A 62 11.97 -13.36 7.87
C LEU A 62 12.75 -13.15 9.17
N PRO A 63 14.10 -13.11 9.12
CA PRO A 63 14.91 -12.73 10.27
C PRO A 63 14.45 -11.39 10.88
N GLY A 64 14.45 -11.32 12.21
CA GLY A 64 14.02 -10.13 12.92
C GLY A 64 14.95 -8.94 12.66
N SER A 65 14.36 -7.79 12.31
CA SER A 65 15.08 -6.52 12.18
C SER A 65 15.14 -5.84 13.54
N ARG A 66 16.34 -5.65 14.07
CA ARG A 66 16.55 -5.12 15.42
C ARG A 66 15.98 -3.70 15.55
N MET A 67 15.27 -3.46 16.65
CA MET A 67 14.72 -2.16 17.00
C MET A 67 15.69 -1.39 17.89
N ALA A 68 15.61 -0.07 17.82
CA ALA A 68 16.31 0.86 18.71
C ALA A 68 15.30 1.72 19.48
N GLU A 69 15.66 2.16 20.69
CA GLU A 69 14.86 3.13 21.44
C GLU A 69 14.83 4.48 20.71
N VAL A 70 13.63 5.04 20.53
CA VAL A 70 13.35 6.31 19.88
C VAL A 70 13.09 7.35 20.96
N GLY A 71 13.94 8.38 20.98
CA GLY A 71 13.95 9.35 22.07
C GLY A 71 14.59 8.78 23.34
N GLN A 72 14.73 9.60 24.38
CA GLN A 72 15.30 9.16 25.65
C GLN A 72 14.19 8.86 26.65
N ARG A 73 14.17 7.64 27.20
CA ARG A 73 13.28 7.22 28.30
C ARG A 73 11.80 7.29 27.94
N LEU A 74 11.48 7.00 26.69
CA LEU A 74 10.10 6.90 26.23
C LEU A 74 9.62 5.45 26.18
N ASP A 75 10.53 4.49 26.37
CA ASP A 75 10.29 3.06 26.15
C ASP A 75 9.72 2.76 24.76
N ARG A 76 9.88 3.71 23.82
CA ARG A 76 9.42 3.59 22.45
C ARG A 76 10.55 3.01 21.63
N TRP A 77 10.29 1.92 20.94
CA TRP A 77 11.26 1.24 20.09
C TRP A 77 10.79 1.30 18.65
N ALA A 78 11.72 1.38 17.70
CA ALA A 78 11.40 1.32 16.27
C ALA A 78 12.48 0.59 15.46
N ALA A 79 12.05 -0.04 14.36
CA ALA A 79 12.92 -0.53 13.30
C ALA A 79 12.32 -0.16 11.94
N LEU A 80 13.20 -0.03 10.96
CA LEU A 80 12.83 0.12 9.57
C LEU A 80 12.79 -1.27 8.90
N VAL A 81 11.73 -1.55 8.17
CA VAL A 81 11.55 -2.81 7.44
C VAL A 81 11.11 -2.54 6.00
N THR A 82 11.52 -3.40 5.07
CA THR A 82 11.29 -3.20 3.63
C THR A 82 10.72 -4.48 3.01
N PRO A 83 9.41 -4.58 2.77
CA PRO A 83 8.84 -5.70 2.02
C PRO A 83 9.29 -5.69 0.57
N THR A 84 9.59 -6.87 0.04
CA THR A 84 10.30 -7.05 -1.25
C THR A 84 9.42 -7.55 -2.38
N GLU A 85 8.17 -7.93 -2.11
CA GLU A 85 7.22 -8.40 -3.11
C GLU A 85 5.78 -8.01 -2.79
N GLN A 86 4.91 -8.03 -3.80
CA GLN A 86 3.50 -7.70 -3.66
C GLN A 86 2.75 -8.82 -2.93
N GLY A 87 1.78 -8.46 -2.11
CA GLY A 87 0.89 -9.45 -1.50
C GLY A 87 0.43 -9.10 -0.09
N ALA A 88 -0.15 -10.09 0.57
CA ALA A 88 -0.59 -9.98 1.96
C ALA A 88 0.56 -10.39 2.89
N TRP A 89 1.22 -9.39 3.46
CA TRP A 89 2.23 -9.55 4.49
C TRP A 89 1.60 -9.45 5.87
N SER A 90 2.38 -9.79 6.89
CA SER A 90 2.10 -9.37 8.26
C SER A 90 3.39 -9.08 8.99
N PHE A 91 3.31 -8.36 10.10
CA PHE A 91 4.46 -8.12 10.96
C PHE A 91 4.09 -8.31 12.42
N ARG A 92 5.09 -8.59 13.25
CA ARG A 92 4.95 -8.59 14.71
C ARG A 92 6.19 -7.99 15.35
N VAL A 93 6.06 -7.62 16.61
CA VAL A 93 7.18 -7.20 17.45
C VAL A 93 7.53 -8.32 18.43
N GLU A 94 8.82 -8.58 18.56
CA GLU A 94 9.39 -9.48 19.55
C GLU A 94 10.21 -8.65 20.54
N ALA A 95 10.14 -8.98 21.83
CA ALA A 95 10.90 -8.33 22.90
C ALA A 95 11.48 -9.37 23.87
N TRP A 96 12.70 -9.12 24.35
CA TRP A 96 13.43 -10.02 25.26
C TRP A 96 14.30 -9.21 26.23
N GLY A 97 14.65 -9.83 27.35
CA GLY A 97 15.73 -9.35 28.20
C GLY A 97 17.05 -9.61 27.49
N ASP A 98 17.91 -8.60 27.43
CA ASP A 98 19.23 -8.68 26.79
C ASP A 98 20.32 -8.82 27.86
N PRO A 99 20.58 -10.06 28.35
CA PRO A 99 21.51 -10.28 29.46
C PRO A 99 22.96 -9.98 29.05
N ILE A 100 23.31 -10.13 27.77
CA ILE A 100 24.66 -9.83 27.28
C ILE A 100 24.90 -8.32 27.26
N ALA A 101 23.95 -7.54 26.74
CA ALA A 101 24.06 -6.08 26.79
C ALA A 101 24.12 -5.57 28.23
N HIS A 102 23.28 -6.11 29.12
CA HIS A 102 23.28 -5.76 30.54
C HIS A 102 24.62 -6.09 31.21
N TRP A 103 25.14 -7.30 31.00
CA TRP A 103 26.44 -7.70 31.52
C TRP A 103 27.58 -6.83 30.96
N ARG A 104 27.59 -6.53 29.65
CA ARG A 104 28.61 -5.67 29.03
C ARG A 104 28.66 -4.29 29.67
N HIS A 105 27.50 -3.70 29.97
CA HIS A 105 27.41 -2.44 30.68
C HIS A 105 28.05 -2.50 32.06
N ASP A 106 27.64 -3.47 32.88
CA ASP A 106 28.14 -3.65 34.24
C ASP A 106 29.64 -3.98 34.28
N ALA A 107 30.09 -4.89 33.41
CA ALA A 107 31.48 -5.32 33.28
C ALA A 107 32.38 -4.14 32.89
N GLY A 108 31.94 -3.31 31.95
CA GLY A 108 32.66 -2.10 31.53
C GLY A 108 32.84 -1.06 32.64
N ILE A 109 32.02 -1.10 33.69
CA ILE A 109 32.12 -0.19 34.85
C ILE A 109 32.91 -0.84 36.00
N LYS A 110 32.59 -2.09 36.36
CA LYS A 110 33.11 -2.77 37.55
C LYS A 110 34.55 -3.25 37.35
N ILE A 111 34.87 -3.86 36.20
CA ILE A 111 36.19 -4.44 35.95
C ILE A 111 37.31 -3.39 36.00
N PRO A 112 37.20 -2.22 35.32
CA PRO A 112 38.25 -1.20 35.39
C PRO A 112 38.47 -0.62 36.79
N ARG A 113 37.50 -0.78 37.70
CA ARG A 113 37.59 -0.33 39.10
C ARG A 113 38.08 -1.42 40.04
N GLY A 114 38.40 -2.60 39.52
CA GLY A 114 38.84 -3.74 40.33
C GLY A 114 37.74 -4.36 41.18
N GLN A 115 36.47 -4.13 40.84
CA GLN A 115 35.34 -4.67 41.59
C GLN A 115 34.89 -6.01 41.00
N ASP A 116 34.88 -7.05 41.83
CA ASP A 116 34.35 -8.38 41.53
C ASP A 116 34.84 -8.96 40.19
N VAL A 117 36.10 -8.66 39.82
CA VAL A 117 36.61 -8.85 38.45
C VAL A 117 36.42 -10.29 37.94
N GLU A 118 36.89 -11.29 38.69
CA GLU A 118 36.79 -12.69 38.26
C GLU A 118 35.36 -13.21 38.28
N LEU A 119 34.51 -12.71 39.18
CA LEU A 119 33.08 -13.04 39.19
C LEU A 119 32.41 -12.48 37.93
N MET A 120 32.65 -11.22 37.59
CA MET A 120 32.12 -10.59 36.37
C MET A 120 32.56 -11.35 35.11
N LEU A 121 33.83 -11.74 35.01
CA LEU A 121 34.33 -12.50 33.87
C LEU A 121 33.74 -13.91 33.79
N THR A 122 33.53 -14.56 34.94
CA THR A 122 32.85 -15.86 35.03
C THR A 122 31.40 -15.77 34.59
N GLU A 123 30.65 -14.76 35.05
CA GLU A 123 29.27 -14.50 34.61
C GLU A 123 29.19 -14.27 33.10
N GLY A 124 30.14 -13.49 32.56
CA GLY A 124 30.28 -13.29 31.13
C GLY A 124 30.49 -14.60 30.38
N SER A 125 31.47 -15.41 30.82
CA SER A 125 31.74 -16.73 30.25
C SER A 125 30.48 -17.59 30.15
N LEU A 126 29.69 -17.66 31.23
CA LEU A 126 28.44 -18.42 31.26
C LEU A 126 27.39 -17.89 30.28
N LEU A 127 27.29 -16.56 30.11
CA LEU A 127 26.39 -15.94 29.14
C LEU A 127 26.79 -16.25 27.69
N TYR A 128 28.08 -16.11 27.34
CA TYR A 128 28.56 -16.42 26.00
C TYR A 128 28.52 -17.92 25.69
N ALA A 129 28.70 -18.79 26.70
CA ALA A 129 28.49 -20.23 26.54
C ALA A 129 27.03 -20.56 26.20
N ARG A 130 26.06 -19.97 26.92
CA ARG A 130 24.63 -20.08 26.59
C ARG A 130 24.31 -19.56 25.19
N ALA A 131 24.89 -18.41 24.81
CA ALA A 131 24.71 -17.88 23.46
C ALA A 131 25.27 -18.84 22.39
N ALA A 132 26.43 -19.44 22.63
CA ALA A 132 27.04 -20.43 21.73
C ALA A 132 26.14 -21.66 21.48
N GLU A 133 25.37 -22.09 22.47
CA GLU A 133 24.40 -23.19 22.33
C GLU A 133 23.21 -22.79 21.45
N ALA A 134 22.79 -21.53 21.51
CA ALA A 134 21.62 -20.99 20.81
C ALA A 134 21.88 -20.60 19.34
N VAL A 135 23.13 -20.51 18.90
CA VAL A 135 23.49 -20.15 17.52
C VAL A 135 23.75 -21.38 16.62
N PRO A 136 23.67 -21.22 15.29
CA PRO A 136 24.04 -22.27 14.34
C PRO A 136 25.49 -22.75 14.50
N SER A 137 25.76 -23.99 14.12
CA SER A 137 27.07 -24.65 14.29
C SER A 137 28.26 -23.88 13.70
N LYS A 138 28.05 -23.10 12.63
CA LYS A 138 29.10 -22.26 12.01
C LYS A 138 29.57 -21.11 12.90
N ASP A 139 28.68 -20.56 13.73
CA ASP A 139 28.91 -19.39 14.56
C ASP A 139 29.27 -19.77 16.02
N ARG A 140 28.89 -20.99 16.43
CA ARG A 140 29.11 -21.53 17.78
C ARG A 140 30.56 -21.42 18.23
N ALA A 141 31.52 -21.78 17.38
CA ALA A 141 32.93 -21.81 17.73
C ALA A 141 33.47 -20.44 18.15
N THR A 142 32.97 -19.35 17.55
CA THR A 142 33.37 -17.98 17.89
C THR A 142 32.96 -17.63 19.31
N LEU A 143 31.69 -17.89 19.67
CA LEU A 143 31.18 -17.61 21.01
C LEU A 143 31.76 -18.56 22.08
N THR A 144 31.99 -19.84 21.74
CA THR A 144 32.63 -20.80 22.65
C THR A 144 34.06 -20.36 22.99
N ARG A 145 34.87 -19.96 22.01
CA ARG A 145 36.23 -19.45 22.27
C ARG A 145 36.23 -18.21 23.15
N LEU A 146 35.28 -17.30 22.95
CA LEU A 146 35.15 -16.13 23.81
C LEU A 146 34.79 -16.55 25.25
N ALA A 147 33.82 -17.46 25.42
CA ALA A 147 33.44 -17.97 26.74
C ALA A 147 34.64 -18.61 27.46
N GLU A 148 35.43 -19.44 26.78
CA GLU A 148 36.64 -20.07 27.32
C GLU A 148 37.70 -19.01 27.70
N ARG A 149 37.96 -18.04 26.82
CA ARG A 149 38.91 -16.95 27.09
C ARG A 149 38.47 -16.12 28.29
N LEU A 150 37.19 -15.82 28.43
CA LEU A 150 36.66 -15.11 29.59
C LEU A 150 36.81 -15.91 30.89
N ALA A 151 36.92 -17.24 30.86
CA ALA A 151 37.16 -18.07 32.04
C ALA A 151 38.65 -18.33 32.33
N ASP A 152 39.55 -18.02 31.41
CA ASP A 152 40.97 -18.33 31.54
C ASP A 152 41.71 -17.29 32.41
N GLU A 153 41.91 -17.63 33.69
CA GLU A 153 42.65 -16.80 34.65
C GLU A 153 44.13 -16.61 34.29
N THR A 154 44.68 -17.38 33.34
CA THR A 154 46.07 -17.19 32.87
C THR A 154 46.20 -16.04 31.88
N VAL A 155 45.10 -15.57 31.30
CA VAL A 155 45.05 -14.42 30.38
C VAL A 155 44.84 -13.14 31.18
N PRO A 156 45.58 -12.06 30.92
CA PRO A 156 45.36 -10.78 31.59
C PRO A 156 43.91 -10.29 31.45
N VAL A 157 43.36 -9.75 32.55
CA VAL A 157 41.98 -9.23 32.61
C VAL A 157 41.66 -8.27 31.46
N ALA A 158 42.58 -7.37 31.13
CA ALA A 158 42.41 -6.42 30.03
C ALA A 158 42.21 -7.13 28.67
N ASP A 159 42.94 -8.22 28.43
CA ASP A 159 42.89 -8.99 27.19
C ASP A 159 41.66 -9.91 27.12
N ARG A 160 41.11 -10.31 28.28
CA ARG A 160 39.83 -11.02 28.39
C ARG A 160 38.68 -10.07 28.07
N LEU A 161 38.67 -8.88 28.68
CA LEU A 161 37.65 -7.87 28.45
C LEU A 161 37.68 -7.31 27.01
N ALA A 162 38.87 -7.09 26.44
CA ALA A 162 39.01 -6.61 25.07
C ALA A 162 38.44 -7.59 24.02
N ALA A 163 38.45 -8.89 24.30
CA ALA A 163 37.91 -9.90 23.39
C ALA A 163 36.38 -9.86 23.25
N VAL A 164 35.68 -9.16 24.16
CA VAL A 164 34.22 -9.03 24.15
C VAL A 164 33.72 -8.19 22.97
N VAL A 165 34.51 -7.22 22.53
CA VAL A 165 34.20 -6.28 21.44
C VAL A 165 34.84 -6.71 20.11
N ASP A 166 35.18 -8.00 20.00
CA ASP A 166 35.64 -8.57 18.74
C ASP A 166 34.53 -8.46 17.68
N PRO A 167 34.80 -7.89 16.48
CA PRO A 167 33.79 -7.74 15.42
C PRO A 167 33.10 -9.04 15.03
N ASP A 168 33.81 -10.18 15.07
CA ASP A 168 33.22 -11.49 14.74
C ASP A 168 32.20 -11.93 15.79
N VAL A 169 32.41 -11.54 17.06
CA VAL A 169 31.44 -11.80 18.15
C VAL A 169 30.24 -10.89 18.00
N GLU A 170 30.44 -9.61 17.69
CA GLU A 170 29.35 -8.66 17.47
C GLU A 170 28.46 -9.04 16.29
N ASP A 171 29.06 -9.46 15.17
CA ASP A 171 28.29 -9.94 14.01
C ASP A 171 27.42 -11.15 14.36
N VAL A 172 27.96 -12.12 15.12
CA VAL A 172 27.17 -13.29 15.55
C VAL A 172 26.01 -12.87 16.45
N LEU A 173 26.24 -11.97 17.41
CA LEU A 173 25.19 -11.54 18.35
C LEU A 173 24.15 -10.61 17.72
N GLU A 174 24.50 -9.85 16.69
CA GLU A 174 23.53 -9.04 15.95
C GLU A 174 22.59 -9.94 15.14
N ARG A 175 23.12 -11.01 14.54
CA ARG A 175 22.31 -12.01 13.81
C ARG A 175 21.52 -12.95 14.73
N HIS A 176 22.11 -13.28 15.88
CA HIS A 176 21.58 -14.29 16.80
C HIS A 176 21.74 -13.85 18.26
N PRO A 177 20.98 -12.83 18.71
CA PRO A 177 21.06 -12.35 20.07
C PRO A 177 20.61 -13.45 21.06
N LEU A 178 21.19 -13.44 22.26
CA LEU A 178 20.68 -14.25 23.37
C LEU A 178 19.40 -13.57 23.90
N ARG A 179 18.27 -14.29 23.84
CA ARG A 179 16.94 -13.72 24.13
C ARG A 179 16.31 -14.37 25.35
N ASP A 180 16.35 -13.69 26.49
CA ASP A 180 15.69 -14.17 27.70
C ASP A 180 14.23 -13.72 27.74
N LEU A 181 13.36 -14.65 28.13
CA LEU A 181 11.94 -14.37 28.37
C LEU A 181 11.21 -13.75 27.17
N LEU A 182 11.57 -14.24 25.96
CA LEU A 182 11.00 -13.80 24.69
C LEU A 182 9.47 -13.68 24.77
N THR A 183 8.98 -12.48 24.51
CA THR A 183 7.56 -12.16 24.36
C THR A 183 7.32 -11.69 22.94
N VAL A 184 6.18 -12.04 22.36
CA VAL A 184 5.80 -11.66 20.99
C VAL A 184 4.43 -10.98 21.02
N SER A 185 4.23 -10.00 20.15
CA SER A 185 2.91 -9.42 19.89
C SER A 185 2.06 -10.35 19.00
N ASP A 186 0.79 -9.97 18.82
CA ASP A 186 -0.02 -10.49 17.73
C ASP A 186 0.57 -10.11 16.36
N TRP A 187 0.11 -10.79 15.31
CA TRP A 187 0.42 -10.44 13.92
C TRP A 187 -0.49 -9.32 13.43
N PHE A 188 0.10 -8.27 12.88
CA PHE A 188 -0.60 -7.13 12.29
C PHE A 188 -0.57 -7.23 10.76
N PRO A 189 -1.72 -7.04 10.09
CA PRO A 189 -1.80 -7.19 8.64
C PRO A 189 -1.12 -6.03 7.91
N LEU A 190 -0.39 -6.35 6.83
CA LEU A 190 0.23 -5.39 5.91
C LEU A 190 -0.09 -5.82 4.48
N VAL A 191 -0.56 -4.91 3.64
CA VAL A 191 -0.73 -5.16 2.21
C VAL A 191 0.32 -4.38 1.42
N VAL A 192 1.02 -5.09 0.54
CA VAL A 192 2.10 -4.53 -0.27
C VAL A 192 1.64 -4.50 -1.72
N HIS A 193 1.53 -3.29 -2.27
CA HIS A 193 1.12 -3.06 -3.65
C HIS A 193 2.33 -2.86 -4.57
N ARG A 194 2.11 -2.87 -5.89
CA ARG A 194 3.13 -2.43 -6.87
C ARG A 194 3.51 -0.97 -6.63
N GLN A 195 4.73 -0.60 -7.04
CA GLN A 195 5.28 0.76 -6.88
C GLN A 195 4.36 1.88 -7.39
N ARG A 196 3.69 1.68 -8.54
CA ARG A 196 2.77 2.66 -9.13
C ARG A 196 1.60 3.08 -8.22
N ALA A 197 1.25 2.27 -7.22
CA ALA A 197 0.23 2.63 -6.24
C ALA A 197 0.65 3.81 -5.35
N LEU A 198 1.96 4.06 -5.20
CA LEU A 198 2.53 5.16 -4.44
C LEU A 198 3.16 6.23 -5.35
N THR A 199 3.89 5.81 -6.39
CA THR A 199 4.70 6.72 -7.21
C THR A 199 4.30 6.69 -8.69
N GLY A 200 3.97 7.85 -9.24
CA GLY A 200 3.76 8.02 -10.67
C GLY A 200 3.30 9.43 -11.02
N ALA A 201 3.70 9.91 -12.19
CA ALA A 201 3.22 11.16 -12.76
C ALA A 201 1.99 10.90 -13.65
N TRP A 202 0.91 11.64 -13.41
CA TRP A 202 -0.38 11.47 -14.09
C TRP A 202 -0.69 12.63 -15.03
N TYR A 203 -1.11 12.31 -16.26
CA TYR A 203 -1.57 13.27 -17.25
C TYR A 203 -3.01 12.99 -17.65
N GLU A 204 -3.88 14.00 -17.55
CA GLU A 204 -5.26 13.92 -18.01
C GLU A 204 -5.42 14.63 -19.36
N PHE A 205 -6.12 13.98 -20.29
CA PHE A 205 -6.54 14.63 -21.53
C PHE A 205 -7.81 14.00 -22.09
N PHE A 206 -8.47 14.70 -23.02
CA PHE A 206 -9.71 14.25 -23.65
C PHE A 206 -9.41 13.70 -25.05
N PRO A 207 -9.55 12.37 -25.30
CA PRO A 207 -9.31 11.79 -26.62
C PRO A 207 -10.13 12.44 -27.74
N ARG A 208 -11.39 12.83 -27.44
CA ARG A 208 -12.28 13.50 -28.40
C ARG A 208 -11.76 14.85 -28.89
N SER A 209 -10.87 15.51 -28.15
CA SER A 209 -10.28 16.80 -28.54
C SER A 209 -9.08 16.61 -29.48
N GLU A 210 -8.37 15.49 -29.38
CA GLU A 210 -7.18 15.21 -30.19
C GLU A 210 -7.59 14.75 -31.59
N GLY A 211 -7.52 15.67 -32.56
CA GLY A 211 -7.99 15.44 -33.93
C GLY A 211 -9.41 15.95 -34.19
N ALA A 212 -10.02 16.65 -33.22
CA ALA A 212 -11.27 17.36 -33.45
C ALA A 212 -11.10 18.41 -34.56
N SER A 213 -12.11 18.55 -35.41
CA SER A 213 -12.05 19.47 -36.55
C SER A 213 -13.43 20.00 -36.93
N PHE A 214 -13.44 21.11 -37.65
CA PHE A 214 -14.64 21.71 -38.21
C PHE A 214 -14.55 21.71 -39.73
N ASP A 215 -15.67 21.46 -40.41
CA ASP A 215 -15.76 21.63 -41.86
C ASP A 215 -15.73 23.14 -42.20
N PRO A 216 -14.69 23.65 -42.88
CA PRO A 216 -14.59 25.07 -43.23
C PRO A 216 -15.72 25.55 -44.15
N MET A 217 -16.38 24.62 -44.87
CA MET A 217 -17.49 24.91 -45.77
C MET A 217 -18.86 24.80 -45.09
N GLY A 218 -18.91 24.39 -43.82
CA GLY A 218 -20.16 24.27 -43.04
C GLY A 218 -21.14 23.22 -43.55
N ARG A 219 -20.68 22.24 -44.35
CA ARG A 219 -21.54 21.17 -44.89
C ARG A 219 -21.72 20.03 -43.89
N ARG A 220 -20.83 19.94 -42.90
CA ARG A 220 -20.88 18.98 -41.80
C ARG A 220 -20.71 19.70 -40.46
N GLY A 221 -21.28 19.11 -39.41
CA GLY A 221 -21.03 19.54 -38.05
C GLY A 221 -19.56 19.33 -37.64
N PRO A 222 -19.17 19.82 -36.45
CA PRO A 222 -17.90 19.52 -35.81
C PRO A 222 -17.69 18.01 -35.72
N MET A 223 -16.46 17.55 -35.96
CA MET A 223 -16.07 16.14 -35.88
C MET A 223 -15.19 15.93 -34.65
N SER A 224 -15.47 14.86 -33.91
CA SER A 224 -14.66 14.39 -32.78
C SER A 224 -13.31 13.84 -33.24
N GLY A 225 -12.31 13.91 -32.37
CA GLY A 225 -11.17 13.00 -32.40
C GLY A 225 -11.57 11.54 -32.12
N THR A 226 -10.69 10.62 -32.49
CA THR A 226 -10.81 9.16 -32.29
C THR A 226 -9.67 8.66 -31.41
N PHE A 227 -9.72 7.41 -30.94
CA PHE A 227 -8.56 6.79 -30.29
C PHE A 227 -7.31 6.82 -31.17
N ARG A 228 -7.45 6.62 -32.48
CA ARG A 228 -6.32 6.66 -33.42
C ARG A 228 -5.68 8.02 -33.56
N THR A 229 -6.47 9.10 -33.49
CA THR A 229 -5.91 10.46 -33.51
C THR A 229 -5.34 10.83 -32.15
N ALA A 230 -5.97 10.41 -31.05
CA ALA A 230 -5.49 10.59 -29.69
C ALA A 230 -4.14 9.89 -29.42
N MET A 231 -3.86 8.75 -30.06
CA MET A 231 -2.55 8.07 -29.98
C MET A 231 -1.38 9.01 -30.32
N LYS A 232 -1.58 9.97 -31.22
CA LYS A 232 -0.53 10.91 -31.64
C LYS A 232 -0.05 11.82 -30.51
N ARG A 233 -0.84 11.96 -29.44
CA ARG A 233 -0.50 12.75 -28.26
C ARG A 233 0.42 12.00 -27.29
N LEU A 234 0.36 10.66 -27.28
CA LEU A 234 1.05 9.81 -26.31
C LEU A 234 2.58 9.98 -26.30
N PRO A 235 3.30 10.10 -27.45
CA PRO A 235 4.75 10.32 -27.42
C PRO A 235 5.13 11.61 -26.69
N ALA A 236 4.41 12.71 -26.94
CA ALA A 236 4.66 13.98 -26.27
C ALA A 236 4.35 13.92 -24.76
N ILE A 237 3.38 13.09 -24.35
CA ILE A 237 3.09 12.86 -22.93
C ILE A 237 4.22 12.08 -22.26
N ALA A 238 4.71 11.02 -22.91
CA ALA A 238 5.87 10.26 -22.43
C ALA A 238 7.14 11.14 -22.35
N ASP A 239 7.39 11.99 -23.34
CA ASP A 239 8.53 12.93 -23.36
C ASP A 239 8.50 13.95 -22.19
N MET A 240 7.31 14.27 -21.67
CA MET A 240 7.16 15.10 -20.47
C MET A 240 7.48 14.34 -19.16
N GLY A 241 7.72 13.02 -19.23
CA GLY A 241 8.05 12.18 -18.08
C GLY A 241 6.82 11.67 -17.32
N PHE A 242 5.65 11.61 -17.95
CA PHE A 242 4.47 11.00 -17.35
C PHE A 242 4.51 9.48 -17.42
N ASP A 243 3.82 8.85 -16.47
CA ASP A 243 3.73 7.40 -16.31
C ASP A 243 2.32 6.86 -16.57
N VAL A 244 1.32 7.68 -16.27
CA VAL A 244 -0.09 7.31 -16.32
C VAL A 244 -0.83 8.34 -17.14
N VAL A 245 -1.63 7.86 -18.11
CA VAL A 245 -2.57 8.68 -18.85
C VAL A 245 -3.97 8.39 -18.36
N TYR A 246 -4.55 9.37 -17.68
CA TYR A 246 -5.94 9.34 -17.26
C TYR A 246 -6.83 9.88 -18.39
N ILE A 247 -7.79 9.07 -18.81
CA ILE A 247 -8.80 9.48 -19.79
C ILE A 247 -10.18 9.55 -19.11
N PRO A 248 -10.96 10.63 -19.34
CA PRO A 248 -12.36 10.72 -18.94
C PRO A 248 -13.20 9.56 -19.51
N PRO A 249 -14.47 9.41 -19.09
CA PRO A 249 -15.33 8.35 -19.60
C PRO A 249 -15.34 8.30 -21.14
N ILE A 250 -15.14 7.10 -21.67
CA ILE A 250 -15.03 6.85 -23.12
C ILE A 250 -16.32 6.27 -23.71
N HIS A 251 -17.39 6.28 -22.94
CA HIS A 251 -18.66 5.61 -23.23
C HIS A 251 -19.61 6.51 -24.03
N PRO A 252 -20.65 5.97 -24.67
CA PRO A 252 -21.70 6.77 -25.29
C PRO A 252 -22.30 7.80 -24.32
N ILE A 253 -22.62 9.00 -24.81
CA ILE A 253 -23.10 10.13 -23.99
C ILE A 253 -24.59 10.39 -24.27
N GLY A 254 -25.39 10.53 -23.21
CA GLY A 254 -26.82 10.83 -23.30
C GLY A 254 -27.15 12.12 -24.05
N THR A 255 -28.34 12.18 -24.64
CA THR A 255 -28.89 13.38 -25.32
C THR A 255 -29.92 14.08 -24.46
N THR A 256 -30.66 13.35 -23.62
CA THR A 256 -31.65 13.91 -22.70
C THR A 256 -30.99 14.78 -21.64
N ALA A 257 -31.46 16.02 -21.52
CA ALA A 257 -30.92 17.04 -20.62
C ALA A 257 -29.41 17.31 -20.80
N ARG A 258 -28.84 16.96 -21.96
CA ARG A 258 -27.43 17.17 -22.28
C ARG A 258 -27.04 18.64 -22.08
N LYS A 259 -25.92 18.86 -21.39
CA LYS A 259 -25.35 20.20 -21.21
C LYS A 259 -24.61 20.69 -22.44
N GLY A 260 -24.71 22.00 -22.68
CA GLY A 260 -23.97 22.70 -23.73
C GLY A 260 -22.67 23.35 -23.24
N PRO A 261 -21.97 24.09 -24.12
CA PRO A 261 -20.72 24.79 -23.84
C PRO A 261 -20.86 25.70 -22.62
N ASN A 262 -19.81 25.80 -21.81
CA ASN A 262 -19.81 26.57 -20.57
C ASN A 262 -20.89 26.13 -19.56
N ASN A 263 -21.24 24.82 -19.56
CA ASN A 263 -22.18 24.23 -18.60
C ASN A 263 -23.61 24.83 -18.71
N THR A 264 -24.02 25.24 -19.91
CA THR A 264 -25.41 25.65 -20.18
C THR A 264 -26.36 24.45 -20.08
N LEU A 265 -27.61 24.71 -19.69
CA LEU A 265 -28.64 23.67 -19.55
C LEU A 265 -29.20 23.18 -20.89
N GLU A 266 -29.02 23.97 -21.94
CA GLU A 266 -29.45 23.64 -23.30
C GLU A 266 -28.22 23.38 -24.17
N ALA A 267 -28.19 22.21 -24.79
CA ALA A 267 -27.21 21.83 -25.81
C ALA A 267 -27.75 22.13 -27.21
N GLY A 268 -26.90 22.69 -28.06
CA GLY A 268 -27.12 22.79 -29.49
C GLY A 268 -27.01 21.43 -30.20
N PRO A 269 -27.37 21.37 -31.48
CA PRO A 269 -27.47 20.12 -32.25
C PRO A 269 -26.15 19.37 -32.43
N TYR A 270 -25.01 20.05 -32.21
CA TYR A 270 -23.67 19.50 -32.38
C TYR A 270 -22.85 19.52 -31.09
N ASP A 271 -23.43 19.91 -29.96
CA ASP A 271 -22.68 19.98 -28.71
C ASP A 271 -22.41 18.55 -28.19
N PRO A 272 -21.14 18.22 -27.89
CA PRO A 272 -20.73 16.86 -27.57
C PRO A 272 -21.09 16.44 -26.14
N GLY A 273 -21.65 17.35 -25.34
CA GLY A 273 -22.02 17.08 -23.96
C GLY A 273 -20.85 16.78 -23.03
N THR A 274 -21.19 16.29 -21.84
CA THR A 274 -20.23 15.86 -20.82
C THR A 274 -19.97 14.35 -20.92
N PRO A 275 -18.71 13.89 -20.93
CA PRO A 275 -18.39 12.46 -20.92
C PRO A 275 -18.99 11.70 -19.73
N TRP A 276 -19.15 12.38 -18.59
CA TRP A 276 -19.72 11.80 -17.37
C TRP A 276 -21.24 11.54 -17.44
N ALA A 277 -21.94 12.00 -18.47
CA ALA A 277 -23.34 11.64 -18.74
C ALA A 277 -23.42 10.34 -19.52
N ILE A 278 -22.93 9.27 -18.87
CA ILE A 278 -22.70 7.95 -19.46
C ILE A 278 -24.02 7.28 -19.80
N GLY A 279 -24.15 6.79 -21.03
CA GLY A 279 -25.25 5.98 -21.49
C GLY A 279 -26.03 6.63 -22.62
N SER A 280 -26.28 5.86 -23.66
CA SER A 280 -27.23 6.17 -24.72
C SER A 280 -27.83 4.86 -25.26
N PRO A 281 -28.71 4.89 -26.26
CA PRO A 281 -29.12 3.67 -26.98
C PRO A 281 -27.94 2.87 -27.58
N ASP A 282 -26.79 3.51 -27.80
CA ASP A 282 -25.59 2.87 -28.37
C ASP A 282 -24.78 2.07 -27.33
N GLY A 283 -25.08 2.21 -26.04
CA GLY A 283 -24.44 1.43 -24.98
C GLY A 283 -24.25 2.17 -23.66
N GLY A 284 -23.66 1.48 -22.68
CA GLY A 284 -23.38 1.98 -21.33
C GLY A 284 -21.91 1.89 -20.96
N HIS A 285 -21.63 1.56 -19.70
CA HIS A 285 -20.30 1.51 -19.10
C HIS A 285 -19.33 0.46 -19.69
N ASP A 286 -19.82 -0.47 -20.51
CA ASP A 286 -19.03 -1.49 -21.22
C ASP A 286 -18.96 -1.24 -22.74
N ALA A 287 -19.38 -0.06 -23.19
CA ALA A 287 -19.34 0.35 -24.59
C ALA A 287 -18.35 1.48 -24.82
N VAL A 288 -17.86 1.58 -26.07
CA VAL A 288 -17.05 2.71 -26.55
C VAL A 288 -17.97 3.69 -27.28
N HIS A 289 -17.77 4.99 -27.05
CA HIS A 289 -18.49 6.05 -27.75
C HIS A 289 -18.24 5.92 -29.27
N PRO A 290 -19.29 5.88 -30.12
CA PRO A 290 -19.14 5.63 -31.57
C PRO A 290 -18.16 6.60 -32.26
N ASP A 291 -18.20 7.88 -31.89
CA ASP A 291 -17.28 8.90 -32.43
C ASP A 291 -15.80 8.70 -32.04
N LEU A 292 -15.50 7.95 -30.97
CA LEU A 292 -14.12 7.62 -30.58
C LEU A 292 -13.56 6.44 -31.38
N GLY A 293 -14.43 5.62 -31.98
CA GLY A 293 -14.09 4.43 -32.74
C GLY A 293 -14.69 3.16 -32.12
N THR A 294 -13.97 2.06 -32.26
CA THR A 294 -14.38 0.73 -31.80
C THR A 294 -13.58 0.29 -30.57
N LEU A 295 -14.01 -0.80 -29.94
CA LEU A 295 -13.25 -1.46 -28.88
C LEU A 295 -11.85 -1.90 -29.36
N ALA A 296 -11.71 -2.30 -30.63
CA ALA A 296 -10.41 -2.63 -31.21
C ALA A 296 -9.49 -1.40 -31.38
N ASP A 297 -10.07 -0.21 -31.62
CA ASP A 297 -9.30 1.04 -31.64
C ASP A 297 -8.85 1.44 -30.24
N PHE A 298 -9.66 1.13 -29.22
CA PHE A 298 -9.29 1.28 -27.81
C PHE A 298 -8.14 0.34 -27.42
N ASP A 299 -8.22 -0.94 -27.77
CA ASP A 299 -7.15 -1.91 -27.52
C ASP A 299 -5.84 -1.47 -28.16
N ALA A 300 -5.90 -0.97 -29.39
CA ALA A 300 -4.74 -0.39 -30.05
C ALA A 300 -4.20 0.84 -29.28
N PHE A 301 -5.06 1.68 -28.71
CA PHE A 301 -4.64 2.87 -27.95
C PHE A 301 -3.93 2.46 -26.66
N VAL A 302 -4.46 1.50 -25.92
CA VAL A 302 -3.84 0.96 -24.70
C VAL A 302 -2.51 0.29 -25.03
N SER A 303 -2.44 -0.51 -26.10
CA SER A 303 -1.18 -1.13 -26.55
C SER A 303 -0.14 -0.06 -26.87
N TYR A 304 -0.51 0.96 -27.65
CA TYR A 304 0.42 2.02 -28.05
C TYR A 304 0.88 2.87 -26.85
N ALA A 305 0.02 3.11 -25.86
CA ALA A 305 0.41 3.75 -24.61
C ALA A 305 1.46 2.92 -23.85
N ASN A 306 1.22 1.61 -23.70
CA ASN A 306 2.16 0.71 -23.05
C ASN A 306 3.52 0.66 -23.77
N ASP A 307 3.53 0.69 -25.10
CA ASP A 307 4.77 0.75 -25.91
C ASP A 307 5.61 2.02 -25.62
N HIS A 308 4.98 3.07 -25.09
CA HIS A 308 5.62 4.33 -24.68
C HIS A 308 5.83 4.42 -23.15
N GLY A 309 5.66 3.31 -22.42
CA GLY A 309 5.82 3.27 -20.96
C GLY A 309 4.68 3.94 -20.18
N LEU A 310 3.53 4.18 -20.83
CA LEU A 310 2.37 4.81 -20.22
C LEU A 310 1.29 3.78 -19.87
N GLU A 311 0.87 3.73 -18.61
CA GLU A 311 -0.32 2.98 -18.20
C GLU A 311 -1.58 3.84 -18.43
N VAL A 312 -2.65 3.24 -18.95
CA VAL A 312 -3.94 3.95 -19.10
C VAL A 312 -4.78 3.79 -17.83
N ALA A 313 -5.20 4.92 -17.26
CA ALA A 313 -6.21 4.99 -16.21
C ALA A 313 -7.56 5.40 -16.80
N LEU A 314 -8.59 4.59 -16.57
CA LEU A 314 -9.94 4.88 -17.05
C LEU A 314 -10.79 5.47 -15.93
N ASP A 315 -11.58 6.51 -16.25
CA ASP A 315 -12.60 7.00 -15.33
C ASP A 315 -13.68 5.94 -15.07
N LEU A 316 -14.02 5.73 -13.80
CA LEU A 316 -15.14 4.91 -13.37
C LEU A 316 -16.14 5.79 -12.62
N ALA A 317 -17.09 6.37 -13.34
CA ALA A 317 -18.19 7.13 -12.77
C ALA A 317 -19.45 6.27 -12.67
N LEU A 318 -19.85 5.93 -11.44
CA LEU A 318 -20.99 5.06 -11.17
C LEU A 318 -22.30 5.85 -11.19
N GLN A 319 -22.71 6.29 -12.38
CA GLN A 319 -23.88 7.12 -12.62
C GLN A 319 -24.38 6.95 -14.05
N CYS A 320 -25.60 7.37 -14.35
CA CYS A 320 -26.20 7.17 -15.66
C CYS A 320 -26.79 8.46 -16.21
N SER A 321 -26.69 8.70 -17.51
CA SER A 321 -27.59 9.63 -18.19
C SER A 321 -29.03 9.09 -18.15
N PRO A 322 -30.05 9.93 -18.39
CA PRO A 322 -31.43 9.46 -18.53
C PRO A 322 -31.64 8.43 -19.66
N ASP A 323 -30.72 8.38 -20.64
CA ASP A 323 -30.79 7.51 -21.80
C ASP A 323 -30.02 6.19 -21.60
N HIS A 324 -29.36 6.00 -20.46
CA HIS A 324 -28.59 4.78 -20.18
C HIS A 324 -29.52 3.55 -20.18
N PRO A 325 -29.11 2.41 -20.78
CA PRO A 325 -29.95 1.20 -20.83
C PRO A 325 -30.45 0.71 -19.47
N TRP A 326 -29.68 0.93 -18.40
CA TRP A 326 -30.09 0.59 -17.03
C TRP A 326 -31.32 1.34 -16.55
N VAL A 327 -31.58 2.57 -16.99
CA VAL A 327 -32.78 3.33 -16.57
C VAL A 327 -34.07 2.57 -16.92
N THR A 328 -34.07 1.84 -18.03
CA THR A 328 -35.22 1.03 -18.46
C THR A 328 -35.13 -0.43 -18.05
N ARG A 329 -33.93 -1.02 -18.05
CA ARG A 329 -33.73 -2.45 -17.78
C ARG A 329 -33.62 -2.78 -16.29
N HIS A 330 -33.15 -1.82 -15.49
CA HIS A 330 -32.87 -1.94 -14.06
C HIS A 330 -33.37 -0.71 -13.28
N PRO A 331 -34.69 -0.40 -13.33
CA PRO A 331 -35.25 0.75 -12.61
C PRO A 331 -35.00 0.68 -11.09
N GLU A 332 -34.82 -0.52 -10.54
CA GLU A 332 -34.49 -0.76 -9.12
C GLU A 332 -33.16 -0.12 -8.70
N TRP A 333 -32.21 0.07 -9.62
CA TRP A 333 -30.93 0.73 -9.35
C TRP A 333 -31.03 2.25 -9.26
N PHE A 334 -32.24 2.82 -9.28
CA PHE A 334 -32.48 4.25 -9.14
C PHE A 334 -33.55 4.53 -8.08
N THR A 335 -33.45 5.71 -7.46
CA THR A 335 -34.50 6.18 -6.55
C THR A 335 -35.58 6.90 -7.35
N THR A 336 -36.74 6.27 -7.48
CA THR A 336 -37.92 6.89 -8.09
C THR A 336 -38.66 7.75 -7.08
N ARG A 337 -39.13 8.92 -7.54
CA ARG A 337 -40.01 9.81 -6.81
C ARG A 337 -41.44 9.29 -6.86
N ALA A 338 -42.32 9.89 -6.06
CA ALA A 338 -43.73 9.50 -5.98
C ALA A 338 -44.50 9.61 -7.32
N ASP A 339 -44.02 10.43 -8.26
CA ASP A 339 -44.58 10.58 -9.60
C ASP A 339 -43.91 9.66 -10.65
N GLY A 340 -42.99 8.80 -10.24
CA GLY A 340 -42.22 7.90 -11.09
C GLY A 340 -40.98 8.52 -11.72
N THR A 341 -40.71 9.81 -11.53
CA THR A 341 -39.49 10.46 -12.06
C THR A 341 -38.26 10.12 -11.22
N ILE A 342 -37.07 10.21 -11.80
CA ILE A 342 -35.79 10.09 -11.07
C ILE A 342 -35.20 11.49 -10.89
N ALA A 343 -34.76 11.79 -9.67
CA ALA A 343 -34.05 13.04 -9.39
C ALA A 343 -32.69 13.05 -10.10
N HIS A 344 -32.32 14.18 -10.69
CA HIS A 344 -30.95 14.34 -11.16
C HIS A 344 -29.97 14.41 -10.00
N ALA A 345 -28.71 14.06 -10.24
CA ALA A 345 -27.68 14.12 -9.21
C ALA A 345 -27.31 15.58 -8.88
N GLU A 346 -26.97 15.83 -7.61
CA GLU A 346 -26.46 17.11 -7.15
C GLU A 346 -25.29 16.88 -6.18
N ASN A 347 -24.27 17.74 -6.24
CA ASN A 347 -23.22 17.85 -5.22
C ASN A 347 -23.15 19.32 -4.81
N PRO A 348 -23.98 19.75 -3.83
CA PRO A 348 -24.23 21.15 -3.57
C PRO A 348 -22.95 22.00 -3.45
N PRO A 349 -22.86 23.14 -4.16
CA PRO A 349 -23.94 23.82 -4.89
C PRO A 349 -24.13 23.37 -6.35
N LYS A 350 -23.38 22.36 -6.83
CA LYS A 350 -23.41 21.91 -8.23
C LYS A 350 -24.64 21.04 -8.50
N LYS A 351 -25.23 21.24 -9.67
CA LYS A 351 -26.35 20.44 -10.19
C LYS A 351 -25.96 19.77 -11.50
N TYR A 352 -26.37 18.52 -11.65
CA TYR A 352 -26.04 17.68 -12.78
C TYR A 352 -27.32 17.15 -13.43
N GLN A 353 -28.04 18.05 -14.12
CA GLN A 353 -29.34 17.77 -14.75
C GLN A 353 -29.31 16.66 -15.80
N ASP A 354 -28.11 16.35 -16.30
CA ASP A 354 -27.79 15.37 -17.33
C ASP A 354 -27.52 13.95 -16.79
N ILE A 355 -27.59 13.73 -15.47
CA ILE A 355 -27.31 12.43 -14.85
C ILE A 355 -28.25 12.06 -13.69
N TYR A 356 -28.43 10.77 -13.49
CA TYR A 356 -29.12 10.12 -12.39
C TYR A 356 -28.11 9.36 -11.50
N PRO A 357 -28.20 9.51 -10.16
CA PRO A 357 -27.39 8.74 -9.22
C PRO A 357 -27.94 7.32 -9.06
N LEU A 358 -27.04 6.37 -8.78
CA LEU A 358 -27.43 4.99 -8.48
C LEU A 358 -27.93 4.85 -7.03
N ASN A 359 -28.88 3.94 -6.84
CA ASN A 359 -29.37 3.49 -5.54
C ASN A 359 -28.80 2.10 -5.24
N PHE A 360 -28.05 2.00 -4.16
CA PHE A 360 -27.38 0.75 -3.74
C PHE A 360 -28.18 -0.06 -2.72
N ASP A 361 -29.35 0.41 -2.28
CA ASP A 361 -30.14 -0.21 -1.22
C ASP A 361 -31.23 -1.15 -1.74
N ASN A 362 -31.74 -0.90 -2.95
CA ASN A 362 -32.85 -1.68 -3.51
C ASN A 362 -32.41 -3.05 -4.06
N ASP A 363 -31.24 -3.11 -4.71
CA ASP A 363 -30.62 -4.32 -5.26
C ASP A 363 -29.08 -4.23 -5.19
N PRO A 364 -28.50 -4.28 -3.97
CA PRO A 364 -27.05 -4.17 -3.78
C PRO A 364 -26.28 -5.28 -4.50
N ASP A 365 -26.76 -6.53 -4.42
CA ASP A 365 -26.04 -7.69 -4.94
C ASP A 365 -25.99 -7.66 -6.49
N GLY A 366 -27.10 -7.30 -7.15
CA GLY A 366 -27.12 -7.15 -8.60
C GLY A 366 -26.22 -6.02 -9.08
N LEU A 367 -26.31 -4.86 -8.43
CA LEU A 367 -25.50 -3.70 -8.79
C LEU A 367 -23.99 -3.94 -8.54
N TYR A 368 -23.62 -4.55 -7.42
CA TYR A 368 -22.22 -4.91 -7.12
C TYR A 368 -21.66 -5.93 -8.13
N THR A 369 -22.47 -6.92 -8.49
CA THR A 369 -22.10 -7.93 -9.49
C THR A 369 -21.82 -7.28 -10.84
N GLU A 370 -22.69 -6.36 -11.27
CA GLU A 370 -22.56 -5.67 -12.55
C GLU A 370 -21.36 -4.71 -12.57
N ILE A 371 -21.15 -3.93 -11.52
CA ILE A 371 -19.97 -3.06 -11.39
C ILE A 371 -18.68 -3.89 -11.44
N HIS A 372 -18.64 -5.02 -10.74
CA HIS A 372 -17.50 -5.92 -10.79
C HIS A 372 -17.28 -6.49 -12.20
N ARG A 373 -18.35 -6.86 -12.91
CA ARG A 373 -18.27 -7.31 -14.31
C ARG A 373 -17.68 -6.22 -15.21
N ILE A 374 -18.11 -4.97 -15.08
CA ILE A 374 -17.59 -3.83 -15.86
C ILE A 374 -16.10 -3.61 -15.58
N ILE A 375 -15.68 -3.61 -14.31
CA ILE A 375 -14.27 -3.47 -13.95
C ILE A 375 -13.44 -4.61 -14.57
N LYS A 376 -13.92 -5.85 -14.49
CA LYS A 376 -13.26 -7.01 -15.10
C LYS A 376 -13.21 -6.95 -16.62
N HIS A 377 -14.25 -6.41 -17.27
CA HIS A 377 -14.28 -6.19 -18.71
C HIS A 377 -13.11 -5.28 -19.13
N TRP A 378 -12.98 -4.10 -18.53
CA TRP A 378 -11.89 -3.17 -18.88
C TRP A 378 -10.50 -3.68 -18.47
N ILE A 379 -10.40 -4.47 -17.39
CA ILE A 379 -9.16 -5.21 -17.07
C ILE A 379 -8.78 -6.17 -18.20
N GLY A 380 -9.76 -6.82 -18.83
CA GLY A 380 -9.56 -7.66 -20.01
C GLY A 380 -8.98 -6.91 -21.21
N HIS A 381 -9.24 -5.60 -21.30
CA HIS A 381 -8.71 -4.68 -22.31
C HIS A 381 -7.44 -3.93 -21.85
N GLY A 382 -6.76 -4.44 -20.82
CA GLY A 382 -5.45 -3.92 -20.39
C GLY A 382 -5.50 -2.79 -19.37
N ILE A 383 -6.67 -2.33 -18.93
CA ILE A 383 -6.78 -1.30 -17.90
C ILE A 383 -6.45 -1.88 -16.52
N ARG A 384 -5.48 -1.27 -15.83
CA ARG A 384 -5.03 -1.68 -14.48
C ARG A 384 -5.18 -0.59 -13.43
N ILE A 385 -5.65 0.59 -13.85
CA ILE A 385 -5.85 1.75 -13.00
C ILE A 385 -7.24 2.31 -13.32
N PHE A 386 -8.05 2.53 -12.28
CA PHE A 386 -9.33 3.21 -12.39
C PHE A 386 -9.29 4.47 -11.54
N ARG A 387 -9.64 5.60 -12.14
CA ARG A 387 -9.95 6.82 -11.39
C ARG A 387 -11.44 6.76 -11.07
N VAL A 388 -11.78 6.47 -9.82
CA VAL A 388 -13.19 6.34 -9.39
C VAL A 388 -13.76 7.74 -9.14
N ASP A 389 -14.85 8.09 -9.83
CA ASP A 389 -15.56 9.36 -9.67
C ASP A 389 -16.53 9.34 -8.47
N ASN A 390 -17.01 10.53 -8.06
CA ASN A 390 -17.59 10.80 -6.74
C ASN A 390 -19.00 10.26 -6.49
#